data_AF-A0A0W1A4B3-F1
#
_entry.id   AF-A0A0W1A4B3-F1
#
_cell.length_a   1.000
_cell.length_b   1.000
_cell.length_c   1.000
_cell.angle_alpha   90.00
_cell.angle_beta   90.00
_cell.angle_gamma   90.00
#
_symmetry.space_group_name_H-M   'P 1'
#
loop_
_entity.id
_entity.type
_entity.pdbx_description
1 polymer ?
#
loop_
_entity_poly.entity_id
_entity_poly.type
_entity_poly.pdbx_seq_one_letter_code
_entity_poly.pdbx_strand_id
1 'polypeptide(L)'
;MSRNDEQQEKNVQKERQRLAEQQRKKNELDLLRQAEEQRLKDEQIRNAILDDSMTAAPVATTLSFQVQPPAGEGEDWQKIIEDFKKLYPYSPIKNNILTFPTQKDAINFFTAQARQEPPRKFLAIQIGSDGKPTGYTLFSCGNGTLYQGSLAEIESQLKAELKNQPDDHNLQEGLATIMRASNTAQSYKESLKLIKEPSEGKLEHDLLSGQVSSSSQHTK
;
A
#
# COMPACT_ATOMS: atom_id res chain seq x y z
N MET A 1 -12.45 -38.12 -66.56
CA MET A 1 -13.07 -37.14 -65.66
C MET A 1 -13.81 -36.14 -66.52
N SER A 2 -15.09 -35.92 -66.24
CA SER A 2 -16.00 -35.20 -67.14
C SER A 2 -15.79 -33.70 -66.98
N ARG A 3 -15.83 -32.92 -68.08
CA ARG A 3 -15.68 -31.44 -68.03
C ARG A 3 -16.69 -30.76 -67.09
N ASN A 4 -17.81 -31.42 -66.80
CA ASN A 4 -18.80 -30.94 -65.83
C ASN A 4 -18.33 -31.05 -64.38
N ASP A 5 -17.54 -32.07 -64.03
CA ASP A 5 -17.07 -32.29 -62.65
C ASP A 5 -16.04 -31.22 -62.25
N GLU A 6 -15.16 -30.87 -63.19
CA GLU A 6 -14.13 -29.84 -63.01
C GLU A 6 -14.73 -28.42 -62.90
N GLN A 7 -15.81 -28.16 -63.64
CA GLN A 7 -16.59 -26.92 -63.53
C GLN A 7 -17.29 -26.82 -62.17
N GLN A 8 -17.79 -27.95 -61.65
CA GLN A 8 -18.51 -28.02 -60.39
C GLN A 8 -17.55 -27.83 -59.20
N GLU A 9 -16.37 -28.44 -59.22
CA GLU A 9 -15.34 -28.23 -58.19
C GLU A 9 -14.85 -26.78 -58.14
N LYS A 10 -14.65 -26.15 -59.31
CA LYS A 10 -14.22 -24.75 -59.40
C LYS A 10 -15.28 -23.79 -58.82
N ASN A 11 -16.56 -24.11 -58.97
CA ASN A 11 -17.65 -23.34 -58.37
C ASN A 11 -17.68 -23.49 -56.84
N VAL A 12 -17.54 -24.71 -56.32
CA VAL A 12 -17.48 -24.98 -54.87
C VAL A 12 -16.27 -24.29 -54.23
N GLN A 13 -15.11 -24.31 -54.89
CA GLN A 13 -13.91 -23.64 -54.39
C GLN A 13 -14.06 -22.12 -54.35
N LYS A 14 -14.69 -21.53 -55.37
CA LYS A 14 -14.97 -20.09 -55.43
C LYS A 14 -15.97 -19.67 -54.34
N GLU A 15 -16.96 -20.51 -54.03
CA GLU A 15 -17.93 -20.25 -52.97
C GLU A 15 -17.31 -20.34 -51.57
N ARG A 16 -16.44 -21.32 -51.33
CA ARG A 16 -15.65 -21.41 -50.07
C ARG A 16 -14.73 -20.21 -49.87
N GLN A 17 -14.09 -19.73 -50.93
CA GLN A 17 -13.26 -18.51 -50.86
C GLN A 17 -14.07 -17.28 -50.51
N ARG A 18 -15.26 -17.11 -51.11
CA ARG A 18 -16.18 -16.01 -50.78
C ARG A 18 -16.63 -16.05 -49.33
N LEU A 19 -16.97 -17.23 -48.82
CA LEU A 19 -17.39 -17.39 -47.42
C LEU A 19 -16.26 -17.03 -46.45
N ALA A 20 -15.03 -17.50 -46.73
CA ALA A 20 -13.86 -17.20 -45.91
C ALA A 20 -13.50 -15.70 -45.91
N GLU A 21 -13.62 -15.02 -47.06
CA GLU A 21 -13.40 -13.59 -47.15
C GLU A 21 -14.47 -12.79 -46.39
N GLN A 22 -15.74 -13.20 -46.50
CA GLN A 22 -16.85 -12.58 -45.77
C GLN A 22 -16.68 -12.74 -44.25
N GLN A 23 -16.21 -13.91 -43.79
CA GLN A 23 -15.92 -14.15 -42.37
C GLN A 23 -14.77 -13.27 -41.87
N ARG A 24 -13.71 -13.11 -42.66
CA ARG A 24 -12.58 -12.23 -42.32
C ARG A 24 -13.01 -10.77 -42.19
N LYS A 25 -13.79 -10.27 -43.15
CA LYS A 25 -14.33 -8.90 -43.10
C LYS A 25 -15.23 -8.67 -41.88
N LYS A 26 -16.03 -9.66 -41.50
CA LYS A 26 -16.86 -9.58 -40.29
C LYS A 26 -16.01 -9.50 -39.03
N ASN A 27 -15.00 -10.35 -38.89
CA ASN A 27 -14.10 -10.34 -37.73
C ASN A 27 -13.30 -9.03 -37.63
N GLU A 28 -12.85 -8.49 -38.76
CA GLU A 28 -12.14 -7.21 -38.81
C GLU A 28 -13.05 -6.04 -38.39
N LEU A 29 -14.30 -6.04 -38.84
CA LEU A 29 -15.29 -5.03 -38.45
C LEU A 29 -15.64 -5.10 -36.95
N ASP A 30 -15.80 -6.31 -36.40
CA ASP A 30 -16.05 -6.50 -34.98
C ASP A 30 -14.87 -6.02 -34.12
N LEU A 31 -13.63 -6.23 -34.59
CA LEU A 31 -12.42 -5.74 -33.92
C LEU A 31 -12.34 -4.20 -33.96
N LEU A 32 -12.65 -3.58 -35.10
CA LEU A 32 -12.72 -2.12 -35.22
C LEU A 32 -13.77 -1.52 -34.29
N ARG A 33 -14.95 -2.16 -34.20
CA ARG A 33 -16.02 -1.72 -33.30
C ARG A 33 -15.61 -1.81 -31.84
N GLN A 34 -14.90 -2.87 -31.44
CA GLN A 34 -14.37 -3.01 -30.08
C GLN A 34 -13.30 -1.95 -29.77
N ALA A 35 -12.42 -1.65 -30.71
CA ALA A 35 -11.39 -0.63 -30.54
C ALA A 35 -12.01 0.78 -30.41
N GLU A 36 -13.05 1.08 -31.18
CA GLU A 36 -13.78 2.35 -31.08
C GLU A 36 -14.54 2.48 -29.75
N GLU A 37 -15.18 1.40 -29.28
CA GLU A 37 -15.86 1.39 -27.98
C GLU A 37 -14.88 1.58 -26.81
N GLN A 38 -13.67 1.00 -26.90
CA GLN A 38 -12.61 1.25 -25.93
C GLN A 38 -12.15 2.71 -25.94
N ARG A 39 -11.94 3.30 -27.12
CA ARG A 39 -11.56 4.72 -27.23
C ARG A 39 -12.64 5.64 -26.66
N LEU A 40 -13.91 5.34 -26.89
CA LEU A 40 -15.01 6.13 -26.34
C LEU A 40 -15.07 6.03 -24.82
N LYS A 41 -14.81 4.84 -24.24
CA LYS A 41 -14.74 4.65 -22.78
C LYS A 41 -13.56 5.40 -22.17
N ASP A 42 -12.39 5.35 -22.80
CA ASP A 42 -11.21 6.09 -22.33
C ASP A 42 -11.43 7.61 -22.41
N GLU A 43 -12.12 8.08 -23.45
CA GLU A 43 -12.46 9.50 -23.61
C GLU A 43 -13.56 9.94 -22.63
N GLN A 44 -14.55 9.09 -22.33
CA GLN A 44 -15.55 9.35 -21.30
C GLN A 44 -14.94 9.38 -19.89
N ILE A 45 -13.99 8.48 -19.57
CA ILE A 45 -13.25 8.53 -18.30
C ILE A 45 -12.44 9.81 -18.22
N ARG A 46 -11.75 10.21 -19.30
CA ARG A 46 -10.99 11.46 -19.35
C ARG A 46 -11.88 12.70 -19.18
N ASN A 47 -13.05 12.73 -19.80
CA ASN A 47 -13.97 13.86 -19.71
C ASN A 47 -14.73 13.91 -18.37
N ALA A 48 -15.07 12.74 -17.77
CA ALA A 48 -15.63 12.68 -16.42
C ALA A 48 -14.66 13.17 -15.34
N ILE A 49 -13.34 13.05 -15.58
CA ILE A 49 -12.30 13.64 -14.72
C ILE A 49 -12.23 15.18 -14.87
N LEU A 50 -12.68 15.74 -16.00
CA LEU A 50 -12.63 17.18 -16.29
C LEU A 50 -13.85 17.97 -15.79
N ASP A 51 -15.03 17.33 -15.67
CA ASP A 51 -16.26 18.03 -15.27
C ASP A 51 -16.46 18.16 -13.75
N ASP A 52 -15.70 17.43 -12.93
CA ASP A 52 -15.73 17.55 -11.45
C ASP A 52 -14.65 18.52 -10.90
N SER A 53 -13.88 19.19 -11.79
CA SER A 53 -12.73 20.03 -11.41
C SER A 53 -12.94 21.53 -11.63
N MET A 54 -14.13 22.07 -11.34
CA MET A 54 -14.37 23.53 -11.38
C MET A 54 -14.25 24.24 -10.03
N THR A 55 -13.87 23.56 -8.93
CA THR A 55 -13.48 24.24 -7.67
C THR A 55 -12.44 23.45 -6.85
N ALA A 56 -11.20 23.33 -7.33
CA ALA A 56 -10.01 23.23 -6.48
C ALA A 56 -8.75 23.22 -7.36
N ALA A 57 -7.71 23.96 -6.96
CA ALA A 57 -6.40 23.91 -7.59
C ALA A 57 -5.87 22.46 -7.65
N PRO A 58 -5.05 22.10 -8.66
CA PRO A 58 -4.52 20.75 -8.80
C PRO A 58 -3.56 20.47 -7.64
N VAL A 59 -4.05 19.75 -6.63
CA VAL A 59 -3.19 19.22 -5.57
C VAL A 59 -2.43 18.06 -6.22
N ALA A 60 -1.18 18.31 -6.59
CA ALA A 60 -0.25 17.27 -7.01
C ALA A 60 -0.41 16.07 -6.05
N THR A 61 -0.70 14.89 -6.58
CA THR A 61 -0.94 13.66 -5.80
C THR A 61 0.37 13.19 -5.19
N THR A 62 0.87 13.94 -4.21
CA THR A 62 2.07 13.63 -3.48
C THR A 62 1.78 12.48 -2.51
N LEU A 63 2.77 11.62 -2.31
CA LEU A 63 2.67 10.46 -1.44
C LEU A 63 3.47 10.68 -0.18
N SER A 64 2.83 10.46 0.96
CA SER A 64 3.42 10.70 2.27
C SER A 64 3.78 9.38 2.94
N PHE A 65 4.97 9.30 3.52
CA PHE A 65 5.45 8.15 4.29
C PHE A 65 5.85 8.61 5.67
N GLN A 66 5.19 8.08 6.70
CA GLN A 66 5.61 8.25 8.08
C GLN A 66 6.69 7.23 8.39
N VAL A 67 7.88 7.71 8.75
CA VAL A 67 9.00 6.83 9.12
C VAL A 67 9.09 6.72 10.63
N GLN A 68 9.15 5.49 11.10
CA GLN A 68 9.35 5.14 12.49
C GLN A 68 10.74 4.53 12.63
N PRO A 69 11.58 5.04 13.55
CA PRO A 69 12.80 4.37 13.91
C PRO A 69 12.44 3.05 14.62
N PRO A 70 13.02 1.91 14.23
CA PRO A 70 12.97 0.71 15.05
C PRO A 70 13.59 1.03 16.43
N ALA A 71 13.02 0.42 17.48
CA ALA A 71 13.24 0.82 18.86
C ALA A 71 14.74 0.96 19.21
N GLY A 72 15.18 2.18 19.55
CA GLY A 72 16.55 2.48 20.01
C GLY A 72 17.49 3.12 18.99
N GLU A 73 17.11 3.23 17.71
CA GLU A 73 18.02 3.61 16.63
C GLU A 73 17.71 4.99 16.03
N GLY A 74 17.76 6.03 16.86
CA GLY A 74 17.48 7.42 16.44
C GLY A 74 18.49 7.99 15.43
N GLU A 75 19.69 7.41 15.32
CA GLU A 75 20.77 7.94 14.47
C GLU A 75 20.54 7.69 12.98
N ASP A 76 20.06 6.51 12.59
CA ASP A 76 19.78 6.19 11.19
C ASP A 76 18.67 7.08 10.64
N TRP A 77 17.68 7.39 11.48
CA TRP A 77 16.60 8.30 11.10
C TRP A 77 17.11 9.71 10.75
N GLN A 78 18.04 10.26 11.53
CA GLN A 78 18.62 11.57 11.22
C GLN A 78 19.37 11.56 9.89
N LYS A 79 20.15 10.50 9.62
CA LYS A 79 20.87 10.35 8.34
C LYS A 79 19.89 10.21 7.16
N ILE A 80 18.79 9.49 7.33
CA ILE A 80 17.73 9.37 6.32
C ILE A 80 17.10 10.75 6.04
N ILE A 81 16.81 11.55 7.07
CA ILE A 81 16.32 12.93 6.91
C ILE A 81 17.32 13.78 6.13
N GLU A 82 18.61 13.71 6.47
CA GLU A 82 19.65 14.47 5.78
C GLU A 82 19.72 14.13 4.29
N ASP A 83 19.70 12.84 3.95
CA ASP A 83 19.73 12.40 2.56
C ASP A 83 18.44 12.75 1.81
N PHE A 84 17.29 12.71 2.51
CA PHE A 84 16.03 13.19 1.95
C PHE A 84 16.10 14.68 1.62
N LYS A 85 16.63 15.52 2.52
CA LYS A 85 16.78 16.97 2.28
C LYS A 85 17.73 17.28 1.12
N LYS A 86 18.76 16.46 0.89
CA LYS A 86 19.66 16.60 -0.27
C LYS A 86 18.94 16.34 -1.58
N LEU A 87 18.10 15.31 -1.63
CA LEU A 87 17.36 14.92 -2.85
C LEU A 87 16.11 15.76 -3.09
N TYR A 88 15.46 16.21 -2.02
CA TYR A 88 14.19 16.93 -2.04
C TYR A 88 14.26 18.20 -1.16
N PRO A 89 15.07 19.20 -1.51
CA PRO A 89 15.35 20.37 -0.66
C PRO A 89 14.12 21.24 -0.38
N TYR A 90 13.10 21.19 -1.24
CA TYR A 90 11.87 21.95 -1.11
C TYR A 90 10.70 21.16 -0.50
N SER A 91 10.89 19.86 -0.24
CA SER A 91 9.83 19.00 0.29
C SER A 91 9.70 19.17 1.80
N PRO A 92 8.48 19.46 2.31
CA PRO A 92 8.29 19.64 3.74
C PRO A 92 8.43 18.31 4.48
N ILE A 93 9.07 18.35 5.65
CA ILE A 93 9.13 17.25 6.61
C ILE A 93 8.34 17.68 7.84
N LYS A 94 7.25 16.98 8.16
CA LYS A 94 6.40 17.25 9.33
C LYS A 94 6.18 15.95 10.09
N ASN A 95 6.43 15.92 11.39
CA ASN A 95 6.17 14.75 12.24
C ASN A 95 6.74 13.43 11.70
N ASN A 96 7.97 13.46 11.19
CA ASN A 96 8.64 12.33 10.52
C ASN A 96 7.94 11.80 9.26
N ILE A 97 7.12 12.63 8.62
CA ILE A 97 6.48 12.33 7.34
C ILE A 97 7.35 12.89 6.23
N LEU A 98 7.82 12.02 5.34
CA LEU A 98 8.52 12.34 4.11
C LEU A 98 7.53 12.33 2.96
N THR A 99 7.58 13.35 2.11
CA THR A 99 6.66 13.51 0.98
C THR A 99 7.39 13.32 -0.34
N PHE A 100 6.92 12.37 -1.15
CA PHE A 100 7.52 12.00 -2.42
C PHE A 100 6.59 12.35 -3.59
N PRO A 101 7.13 12.66 -4.78
CA PRO A 101 6.32 12.90 -5.97
C PRO A 101 5.55 11.66 -6.42
N THR A 102 6.18 10.48 -6.32
CA THR A 102 5.58 9.20 -6.71
C THR A 102 5.97 8.06 -5.75
N GLN A 103 5.24 6.95 -5.81
CA GLN A 103 5.56 5.76 -5.03
C GLN A 103 6.90 5.17 -5.46
N LYS A 104 7.19 5.23 -6.77
CA LYS A 104 8.46 4.79 -7.34
C LYS A 104 9.64 5.58 -6.75
N ASP A 105 9.49 6.89 -6.59
CA ASP A 105 10.53 7.73 -5.98
C ASP A 105 10.77 7.36 -4.52
N ALA A 106 9.70 7.11 -3.76
CA ALA A 106 9.80 6.62 -2.39
C ALA A 106 10.54 5.26 -2.34
N ILE A 107 10.16 4.31 -3.18
CA ILE A 107 10.81 2.98 -3.24
C ILE A 107 12.29 3.12 -3.60
N ASN A 108 12.63 3.93 -4.60
CA ASN A 108 14.02 4.17 -5.00
C ASN A 108 14.83 4.78 -3.86
N PHE A 109 14.26 5.80 -3.19
CA PHE A 109 14.88 6.43 -2.04
C PHE A 109 15.14 5.43 -0.92
N PHE A 110 14.12 4.71 -0.45
CA PHE A 110 14.26 3.75 0.65
C PHE A 110 15.12 2.54 0.26
N THR A 111 15.15 2.13 -1.02
CA THR A 111 16.08 1.10 -1.50
C THR A 111 17.52 1.56 -1.36
N ALA A 112 17.81 2.83 -1.70
CA ALA A 112 19.13 3.42 -1.54
C ALA A 112 19.53 3.55 -0.06
N GLN A 113 18.55 3.78 0.84
CA GLN A 113 18.78 3.79 2.29
C GLN A 113 19.09 2.39 2.84
N ALA A 114 18.35 1.37 2.39
CA ALA A 114 18.57 -0.01 2.81
C ALA A 114 19.96 -0.53 2.39
N ARG A 115 20.49 -0.05 1.25
CA ARG A 115 21.79 -0.47 0.69
C ARG A 115 22.99 0.39 1.10
N GLN A 116 22.83 1.30 2.05
CA GLN A 116 23.97 2.08 2.57
C GLN A 116 25.01 1.18 3.23
N GLU A 117 26.20 1.72 3.48
CA GLU A 117 27.24 1.06 4.28
C GLU A 117 27.55 1.92 5.52
N PRO A 118 27.15 1.49 6.74
CA PRO A 118 26.36 0.30 7.03
C PRO A 118 24.89 0.40 6.56
N PRO A 119 24.21 -0.74 6.27
CA PRO A 119 22.80 -0.75 5.90
C PRO A 119 21.93 -0.13 6.98
N ARG A 120 21.05 0.80 6.60
CA ARG A 120 20.21 1.51 7.57
C ARG A 120 18.95 0.74 7.90
N LYS A 121 18.50 0.85 9.15
CA LYS A 121 17.27 0.25 9.66
C LYS A 121 16.14 1.28 9.69
N PHE A 122 14.95 0.90 9.21
CA PHE A 122 13.78 1.78 9.23
C PHE A 122 12.48 1.02 8.97
N LEU A 123 11.37 1.59 9.46
CA LEU A 123 10.01 1.18 9.13
C LEU A 123 9.23 2.39 8.61
N ALA A 124 8.86 2.41 7.34
CA ALA A 124 8.12 3.50 6.71
C ALA A 124 6.71 3.05 6.31
N ILE A 125 5.70 3.75 6.78
CA ILE A 125 4.29 3.45 6.54
C ILE A 125 3.70 4.52 5.64
N GLN A 126 3.07 4.12 4.53
CA GLN A 126 2.41 5.04 3.62
C GLN A 126 1.14 5.61 4.28
N ILE A 127 1.04 6.93 4.28
CA ILE A 127 -0.08 7.71 4.80
C ILE A 127 -0.94 8.19 3.62
N GLY A 128 -2.25 7.95 3.70
CA GLY A 128 -3.24 8.40 2.75
C GLY A 128 -3.55 9.88 2.88
N SER A 129 -4.32 10.41 1.93
CA SER A 129 -4.77 11.82 1.95
C SER A 129 -5.63 12.16 3.18
N ASP A 130 -6.23 11.16 3.82
CA ASP A 130 -7.00 11.28 5.06
C ASP A 130 -6.12 11.33 6.32
N GLY A 131 -4.80 11.29 6.15
CA GLY A 131 -3.83 11.28 7.25
C GLY A 131 -3.71 9.92 7.95
N LYS A 132 -4.31 8.85 7.42
CA LYS A 132 -4.26 7.52 8.02
C LYS A 132 -3.32 6.57 7.28
N PRO A 133 -2.76 5.55 7.95
CA PRO A 133 -2.02 4.47 7.29
C PRO A 133 -2.85 3.77 6.21
N THR A 134 -2.30 3.63 5.01
CA THR A 134 -2.91 2.89 3.90
C THR A 134 -2.75 1.37 4.02
N GLY A 135 -1.82 0.93 4.87
CA GLY A 135 -1.42 -0.48 5.00
C GLY A 135 -0.19 -0.88 4.17
N TYR A 136 0.24 -0.04 3.23
CA TYR A 136 1.50 -0.24 2.51
C TYR A 136 2.69 0.21 3.36
N THR A 137 3.69 -0.65 3.47
CA THR A 137 4.85 -0.49 4.35
C THR A 137 6.13 -0.79 3.56
N LEU A 138 7.19 -0.05 3.87
CA LEU A 138 8.56 -0.26 3.41
C LEU A 138 9.43 -0.48 4.65
N PHE A 139 10.23 -1.55 4.66
CA PHE A 139 10.98 -1.96 5.85
C PHE A 139 12.39 -2.40 5.49
N SER A 140 13.36 -1.99 6.31
CA SER A 140 14.73 -2.51 6.29
C SER A 140 15.14 -2.87 7.71
N CYS A 141 15.66 -4.09 7.87
CA CYS A 141 16.22 -4.56 9.14
C CYS A 141 17.76 -4.45 9.18
N GLY A 142 18.38 -3.73 8.24
CA GLY A 142 19.84 -3.53 8.25
C GLY A 142 20.63 -4.67 7.61
N ASN A 143 19.98 -5.52 6.82
CA ASN A 143 20.63 -6.60 6.06
C ASN A 143 20.92 -6.22 4.59
N GLY A 144 20.67 -4.96 4.18
CA GLY A 144 20.83 -4.53 2.78
C GLY A 144 19.59 -4.69 1.91
N THR A 145 18.53 -5.34 2.42
CA THR A 145 17.30 -5.65 1.67
C THR A 145 16.16 -4.71 2.06
N LEU A 146 15.40 -4.26 1.07
CA LEU A 146 14.15 -3.53 1.27
C LEU A 146 12.96 -4.49 1.13
N TYR A 147 12.24 -4.70 2.22
CA TYR A 147 10.97 -5.43 2.25
C TYR A 147 9.81 -4.47 2.02
N GLN A 148 8.80 -4.93 1.29
CA GLN A 148 7.71 -4.08 0.82
C GLN A 148 6.38 -4.83 0.90
N GLY A 149 5.29 -4.09 1.17
CA GLY A 149 3.93 -4.63 1.22
C GLY A 149 3.24 -4.34 2.54
N SER A 150 2.22 -5.12 2.87
CA SER A 150 1.59 -5.12 4.19
C SER A 150 2.51 -5.74 5.25
N LEU A 151 2.26 -5.45 6.53
CA LEU A 151 3.03 -6.05 7.63
C LEU A 151 3.03 -7.59 7.59
N ALA A 152 1.92 -8.22 7.18
CA ALA A 152 1.81 -9.68 7.06
C ALA A 152 2.65 -10.24 5.90
N GLU A 153 2.71 -9.51 4.78
CA GLU A 153 3.56 -9.88 3.64
C GLU A 153 5.04 -9.73 3.98
N ILE A 154 5.40 -8.65 4.70
CA ILE A 154 6.78 -8.43 5.17
C ILE A 154 7.18 -9.52 6.18
N GLU A 155 6.30 -9.87 7.12
CA GLU A 155 6.53 -10.98 8.06
C GLU A 155 6.79 -12.30 7.32
N SER A 156 6.02 -12.57 6.26
CA SER A 156 6.18 -13.77 5.43
C SER A 156 7.51 -13.76 4.67
N GLN A 157 7.93 -12.61 4.14
CA GLN A 157 9.22 -12.44 3.47
C GLN A 157 10.38 -12.69 4.44
N LEU A 158 10.35 -12.07 5.63
CA LEU A 158 11.37 -12.26 6.67
C LEU A 158 11.46 -13.73 7.12
N LYS A 159 10.32 -14.41 7.33
CA LYS A 159 10.29 -15.83 7.66
C LYS A 159 10.87 -16.71 6.54
N ALA A 160 10.65 -16.36 5.28
CA ALA A 160 11.22 -17.08 4.15
C ALA A 160 12.74 -16.89 4.07
N GLU A 161 13.23 -15.68 4.32
CA GLU A 161 14.67 -15.38 4.28
C GLU A 161 15.41 -16.00 5.47
N LEU A 162 14.83 -15.95 6.67
CA LEU A 162 15.39 -16.56 7.89
C LEU A 162 15.51 -18.09 7.76
N LYS A 163 14.66 -18.76 6.97
CA LYS A 163 14.83 -20.20 6.68
C LYS A 163 16.12 -20.49 5.92
N ASN A 164 16.55 -19.56 5.06
CA ASN A 164 17.78 -19.68 4.30
C ASN A 164 19.01 -19.19 5.09
N GLN A 165 18.80 -18.27 6.04
CA GLN A 165 19.83 -17.64 6.86
C GLN A 165 19.43 -17.63 8.35
N PRO A 166 19.42 -18.79 9.03
CA PRO A 166 18.84 -18.92 10.37
C PRO A 166 19.57 -18.13 11.46
N ASP A 167 20.87 -17.88 11.25
CA ASP A 167 21.75 -17.21 12.21
C ASP A 167 21.86 -15.69 11.97
N ASP A 168 21.14 -15.13 11.00
CA ASP A 168 21.15 -13.68 10.74
C ASP A 168 20.39 -12.93 11.84
N HIS A 169 21.15 -12.24 12.70
CA HIS A 169 20.62 -11.43 13.79
C HIS A 169 19.67 -10.32 13.32
N ASN A 170 19.95 -9.68 12.18
CA ASN A 170 19.13 -8.60 11.64
C ASN A 170 17.76 -9.13 11.20
N LEU A 171 17.71 -10.33 10.60
CA LEU A 171 16.45 -10.97 10.23
C LEU A 171 15.61 -11.35 11.45
N GLN A 172 16.25 -11.87 12.50
CA GLN A 172 15.57 -12.21 13.76
C GLN A 172 14.98 -10.97 14.45
N GLU A 173 15.77 -9.90 14.58
CA GLU A 173 15.33 -8.62 15.14
C GLU A 173 14.24 -7.96 14.28
N GLY A 174 14.41 -8.04 12.96
CA GLY A 174 13.44 -7.53 12.00
C GLY A 174 12.08 -8.20 12.15
N LEU A 175 12.07 -9.52 12.29
CA LEU A 175 10.84 -10.29 12.51
C LEU A 175 10.16 -9.88 13.82
N ALA A 176 10.91 -9.73 14.92
CA ALA A 176 10.37 -9.27 16.19
C ALA A 176 9.78 -7.85 16.10
N THR A 177 10.40 -6.98 15.31
CA THR A 177 9.90 -5.61 15.07
C THR A 177 8.59 -5.60 14.31
N ILE A 178 8.47 -6.39 13.23
CA ILE A 178 7.23 -6.50 12.45
C ILE A 178 6.11 -7.13 13.26
N MET A 179 6.38 -8.18 14.05
CA MET A 179 5.37 -8.78 14.93
C MET A 179 4.84 -7.79 15.96
N ARG A 180 5.69 -6.96 16.57
CA ARG A 180 5.26 -5.88 17.49
C ARG A 180 4.39 -4.84 16.79
N ALA A 181 4.75 -4.43 15.58
CA ALA A 181 3.97 -3.48 14.79
C ALA A 181 2.57 -4.04 14.45
N SER A 182 2.50 -5.32 14.06
CA SER A 182 1.23 -6.01 13.76
C SER A 182 0.32 -6.13 14.99
N ASN A 183 0.88 -6.49 16.14
CA ASN A 183 0.11 -6.67 17.38
C ASN A 183 -0.41 -5.35 17.95
N THR A 184 0.37 -4.26 17.83
CA THR A 184 -0.08 -2.92 18.25
C THR A 184 -1.31 -2.49 17.45
N ALA A 185 -1.34 -2.79 16.15
CA ALA A 185 -2.50 -2.52 15.30
C ALA A 185 -3.73 -3.38 15.66
N GLN A 186 -3.53 -4.60 16.17
CA GLN A 186 -4.61 -5.49 16.62
C GLN A 186 -5.17 -5.06 17.97
N SER A 187 -4.31 -4.77 18.95
CA SER A 187 -4.72 -4.34 20.30
C SER A 187 -5.56 -3.04 20.28
N TYR A 188 -5.21 -2.09 19.39
CA TYR A 188 -6.02 -0.89 19.19
C TYR A 188 -7.40 -1.19 18.56
N LYS A 189 -7.47 -2.10 17.59
CA LYS A 189 -8.75 -2.53 16.98
C LYS A 189 -9.65 -3.25 17.97
N GLU A 190 -9.09 -4.07 18.85
CA GLU A 190 -9.85 -4.75 19.91
C GLU A 190 -10.37 -3.76 20.96
N SER A 191 -9.54 -2.79 21.36
CA SER A 191 -9.93 -1.72 22.28
C SER A 191 -11.07 -0.85 21.71
N LEU A 192 -11.06 -0.57 20.41
CA LEU A 192 -12.15 0.16 19.76
C LEU A 192 -13.43 -0.65 19.60
N LYS A 193 -13.35 -1.98 19.46
CA LYS A 193 -14.54 -2.85 19.45
C LYS A 193 -15.22 -2.88 20.82
N LEU A 194 -14.45 -2.92 21.90
CA LEU A 194 -14.95 -2.85 23.27
C LEU A 194 -15.65 -1.52 23.59
N ILE A 195 -15.27 -0.41 22.95
CA ILE A 195 -15.92 0.90 23.14
C ILE A 195 -17.18 1.06 22.28
N LYS A 196 -17.31 0.29 21.19
CA LYS A 196 -18.45 0.37 20.27
C LYS A 196 -19.61 -0.56 20.64
N GLU A 197 -19.46 -1.41 21.64
CA GLU A 197 -20.60 -2.06 22.29
C GLU A 197 -21.13 -1.13 23.39
N PRO A 198 -22.28 -0.46 23.19
CA PRO A 198 -22.93 0.22 24.29
C PRO A 198 -23.36 -0.86 25.29
N SER A 199 -22.71 -0.85 26.45
CA SER A 199 -23.18 -1.50 27.66
C SER A 199 -24.45 -0.81 28.16
N GLU A 200 -25.54 -0.91 27.41
CA GLU A 200 -26.88 -0.60 27.89
C GLU A 200 -27.51 -1.86 28.46
N GLY A 201 -27.10 -2.17 29.69
CA GLY A 201 -27.62 -3.27 30.47
C GLY A 201 -27.30 -3.10 31.95
N LYS A 202 -28.17 -2.32 32.62
CA LYS A 202 -28.37 -2.17 34.07
C LYS A 202 -27.52 -1.14 34.81
N LEU A 203 -28.15 0.03 34.95
CA LEU A 203 -28.28 0.77 36.20
C LEU A 203 -28.57 -0.19 37.37
N GLU A 204 -27.64 -0.32 38.32
CA GLU A 204 -28.01 -0.46 39.72
C GLU A 204 -27.22 0.55 40.55
N HIS A 205 -27.94 1.05 41.54
CA HIS A 205 -27.84 2.36 42.13
C HIS A 205 -27.45 2.13 43.60
N ASP A 206 -26.17 2.22 43.93
CA ASP A 206 -25.72 2.25 45.33
C ASP A 206 -25.11 3.63 45.66
N LEU A 207 -26.03 4.58 45.80
CA LEU A 207 -25.89 5.73 46.69
C LEU A 207 -26.42 5.30 48.06
N LEU A 208 -25.55 5.13 49.06
CA LEU A 208 -25.60 5.85 50.34
C LEU A 208 -24.80 5.18 51.47
N SER A 209 -24.30 6.06 52.34
CA SER A 209 -23.67 5.85 53.65
C SER A 209 -22.19 5.47 53.61
N GLY A 210 -21.27 6.17 54.26
CA GLY A 210 -21.36 7.24 55.24
C GLY A 210 -20.07 7.24 56.08
N GLN A 211 -19.79 8.38 56.73
CA GLN A 211 -18.80 8.59 57.81
C GLN A 211 -17.33 8.61 57.34
N VAL A 212 -16.66 9.76 57.19
CA VAL A 212 -16.31 10.77 58.20
C VAL A 212 -15.83 10.17 59.51
N SER A 213 -14.50 10.09 59.67
CA SER A 213 -13.84 10.20 60.98
C SER A 213 -12.38 10.60 60.82
N SER A 214 -12.15 11.86 61.18
CA SER A 214 -10.89 12.46 61.58
C SER A 214 -10.25 11.78 62.80
N SER A 215 -8.92 11.66 62.81
CA SER A 215 -8.04 11.74 64.01
C SER A 215 -6.60 11.88 63.52
N SER A 216 -5.98 13.05 63.62
CA SER A 216 -5.21 13.55 64.78
C SER A 216 -4.00 12.69 65.17
N GLN A 217 -2.83 13.26 64.87
CA GLN A 217 -1.66 13.48 65.73
C GLN A 217 -1.12 12.36 66.65
N HIS A 218 0.22 12.35 66.66
CA HIS A 218 1.13 12.26 67.82
C HIS A 218 1.99 10.98 67.99
N THR A 219 3.31 11.23 67.89
CA THR A 219 4.43 10.70 68.70
C THR A 219 4.76 9.21 68.66
N LYS A 220 5.97 8.88 68.20
CA LYS A 220 7.23 9.01 68.95
C LYS A 220 8.42 9.09 67.99
#